data_AF-A0A2V9VQV5-F1
#
_entry.id   AF-A0A2V9VQV5-F1
#
_cell.length_a   1.000
_cell.length_b   1.000
_cell.length_c   1.000
_cell.angle_alpha   90.00
_cell.angle_beta   90.00
_cell.angle_gamma   90.00
#
_symmetry.space_group_name_H-M   'P 1'
#
loop_
_entity.id
_entity.type
_entity.pdbx_description
1 polymer ?
#
loop_
_entity_poly.entity_id
_entity_poly.type
_entity_poly.pdbx_seq_one_letter_code
_entity_poly.pdbx_strand_id
1 'polypeptide(L)'
;MAVSLPAEHKVSFYASPDLKKWTHLSDFGPAGDVAGDWECPDLVRIPSESGPSDLWALKVGLNPGAPQGGSGEQYFLGHFDGQRFLASAAPGSHGWTNYGKDDYCAISFNGLPEGEKPVLIGWMSNWQYAAQLPTSPWRGQMSLPRRLSLVRDEAGLAIKQEPVTAPLRTEHTIIRQTQSGELKSTQAAPFELDLQFGQPSQQNFGIRLYTDDQHCTEIGFDRSKGEFYMDRTKSGRAITADFPTRTTAPLSENRPFDLKVIVDRS
;
A
#
# COMPACT_ATOMS: atom_id res chain seq x y z
N MET A 1 8.54 -6.07 21.83
CA MET A 1 9.12 -4.99 20.99
C MET A 1 9.82 -5.62 19.81
N ALA A 2 9.64 -5.08 18.61
CA ALA A 2 10.39 -5.45 17.42
C ALA A 2 11.36 -4.30 17.09
N VAL A 3 12.62 -4.61 16.80
CA VAL A 3 13.68 -3.63 16.50
C VAL A 3 14.35 -4.06 15.21
N SER A 4 14.55 -3.12 14.28
CA SER A 4 15.32 -3.41 13.07
C SER A 4 16.81 -3.29 13.36
N LEU A 5 17.60 -4.24 12.83
CA LEU A 5 19.04 -4.13 12.64
C LEU A 5 19.26 -3.80 11.15
N PRO A 6 19.30 -2.51 10.76
CA PRO A 6 18.99 -2.11 9.39
C PRO A 6 19.94 -2.71 8.34
N ALA A 7 21.25 -2.55 8.56
CA ALA A 7 22.29 -3.05 7.66
C ALA A 7 22.43 -4.58 7.65
N GLU A 8 21.90 -5.25 8.68
CA GLU A 8 21.86 -6.72 8.75
C GLU A 8 20.61 -7.29 8.09
N HIS A 9 19.62 -6.45 7.78
CA HIS A 9 18.31 -6.85 7.26
C HIS A 9 17.63 -7.87 8.18
N LYS A 10 17.60 -7.54 9.48
CA LYS A 10 16.98 -8.37 10.52
C LYS A 10 16.01 -7.57 11.38
N VAL A 11 15.00 -8.26 11.89
CA VAL A 11 14.14 -7.78 12.98
C VAL A 11 14.40 -8.62 14.22
N SER A 12 14.84 -7.98 15.30
CA SER A 12 15.04 -8.59 16.61
C SER A 12 13.84 -8.39 17.51
N PHE A 13 13.35 -9.46 18.12
CA PHE A 13 12.25 -9.45 19.07
C PHE A 13 12.75 -9.45 20.52
N TYR A 14 12.14 -8.60 21.34
CA TYR A 14 12.44 -8.47 22.76
C TYR A 14 11.16 -8.51 23.60
N ALA A 15 11.23 -9.16 24.76
CA ALA A 15 10.20 -9.10 25.81
C ALA A 15 10.66 -8.22 26.97
N SER A 16 9.70 -7.60 27.66
CA SER A 16 9.95 -6.87 28.90
C SER A 16 8.75 -6.98 29.83
N PRO A 17 8.96 -7.26 31.13
CA PRO A 17 7.88 -7.23 32.12
C PRO A 17 7.51 -5.82 32.56
N ASP A 18 8.38 -4.82 32.34
CA ASP A 18 8.25 -3.47 32.91
C ASP A 18 8.53 -2.32 31.91
N LEU A 19 8.73 -2.67 30.63
CA LEU A 19 9.14 -1.78 29.53
C LEU A 19 10.52 -1.13 29.71
N LYS A 20 11.30 -1.53 30.71
CA LYS A 20 12.63 -0.99 31.02
C LYS A 20 13.72 -2.03 30.84
N LYS A 21 13.51 -3.24 31.37
CA LYS A 21 14.43 -4.37 31.24
C LYS A 21 13.97 -5.25 30.09
N TRP A 22 14.79 -5.33 29.05
CA TRP A 22 14.46 -6.07 27.83
C TRP A 22 15.34 -7.32 27.71
N THR A 23 14.72 -8.44 27.35
CA THR A 23 15.40 -9.70 27.06
C THR A 23 15.21 -10.02 25.58
N HIS A 24 16.31 -10.25 24.87
CA HIS A 24 16.28 -10.73 23.48
C HIS A 24 15.61 -12.11 23.42
N LEU A 25 14.76 -12.33 22.41
CA LEU A 25 14.01 -13.57 22.22
C LEU A 25 14.48 -14.30 20.97
N SER A 26 14.42 -13.62 19.82
CA SER A 26 14.76 -14.19 18.53
C SER A 26 15.00 -13.11 17.49
N ASP A 27 15.56 -13.50 16.36
CA ASP A 27 15.71 -12.67 15.17
C ASP A 27 14.95 -13.30 13.99
N PHE A 28 14.42 -12.44 13.13
CA PHE A 28 13.88 -12.78 11.82
C PHE A 28 14.71 -12.09 10.73
N GLY A 29 14.99 -12.78 9.63
CA GLY A 29 15.72 -12.26 8.48
C GLY A 29 17.20 -12.68 8.41
N PRO A 30 17.89 -12.37 7.30
CA PRO A 30 17.36 -11.72 6.09
C PRO A 30 16.36 -12.60 5.34
N ALA A 31 15.36 -11.98 4.72
CA ALA A 31 14.33 -12.64 3.90
C ALA A 31 13.72 -11.62 2.92
N GLY A 32 13.12 -12.05 1.81
CA GLY A 32 12.52 -11.10 0.86
C GLY A 32 13.54 -10.10 0.30
N ASP A 33 13.15 -8.82 0.22
CA ASP A 33 13.96 -7.76 -0.37
C ASP A 33 14.97 -7.17 0.63
N VAL A 34 16.24 -7.11 0.22
CA VAL A 34 17.39 -6.69 1.06
C VAL A 34 18.31 -5.71 0.34
N ALA A 35 17.78 -4.96 -0.63
CA ALA A 35 18.55 -4.04 -1.45
C ALA A 35 18.92 -2.73 -0.72
N GLY A 36 18.31 -2.47 0.43
CA GLY A 36 18.64 -1.35 1.32
C GLY A 36 18.22 -1.62 2.75
N ASP A 37 18.55 -0.66 3.61
CA ASP A 37 18.43 -0.78 5.06
C ASP A 37 16.99 -1.09 5.47
N TRP A 38 16.81 -2.09 6.34
CA TRP A 38 15.50 -2.40 6.91
C TRP A 38 15.11 -1.38 7.99
N GLU A 39 13.93 -0.80 7.88
CA GLU A 39 13.41 0.21 8.80
C GLU A 39 11.96 -0.12 9.22
N CYS A 40 11.48 0.57 10.27
CA CYS A 40 10.06 0.62 10.63
C CYS A 40 9.35 -0.76 10.72
N PRO A 41 9.86 -1.72 11.53
CA PRO A 41 9.22 -3.01 11.70
C PRO A 41 7.89 -2.88 12.45
N ASP A 42 6.87 -3.59 11.99
CA ASP A 42 5.56 -3.67 12.62
C ASP A 42 5.08 -5.12 12.63
N LEU A 43 4.57 -5.59 13.76
CA LEU A 43 4.08 -6.96 13.93
C LEU A 43 2.66 -6.93 14.45
N VAL A 44 1.72 -7.40 13.63
CA VAL A 44 0.29 -7.29 13.92
C VAL A 44 -0.48 -8.54 13.49
N ARG A 45 -1.46 -8.93 14.29
CA ARG A 45 -2.36 -10.05 13.96
C ARG A 45 -3.35 -9.60 12.90
N ILE A 46 -3.49 -10.35 11.80
CA ILE A 46 -4.36 -9.99 10.68
C ILE A 46 -5.58 -10.92 10.63
N PRO A 47 -6.81 -10.39 10.80
CA PRO A 47 -8.03 -11.17 10.65
C PRO A 47 -8.29 -11.49 9.17
N SER A 48 -9.05 -12.54 8.89
CA SER A 48 -9.64 -12.74 7.56
C SER A 48 -10.82 -11.80 7.32
N GLU A 49 -11.26 -11.64 6.08
CA GLU A 49 -12.47 -10.86 5.79
C GLU A 49 -13.72 -11.42 6.50
N SER A 50 -13.79 -12.75 6.65
CA SER A 50 -14.92 -13.47 7.25
C SER A 50 -14.83 -13.67 8.76
N GLY A 51 -13.75 -13.21 9.41
CA GLY A 51 -13.58 -13.39 10.86
C GLY A 51 -12.13 -13.58 11.32
N PRO A 52 -11.93 -14.11 12.54
CA PRO A 52 -10.62 -14.27 13.14
C PRO A 52 -9.66 -15.09 12.27
N SER A 53 -8.37 -14.82 12.41
CA SER A 53 -7.29 -15.59 11.79
C SER A 53 -6.10 -15.65 12.75
N ASP A 54 -5.35 -16.75 12.69
CA ASP A 54 -4.15 -16.96 13.51
C ASP A 54 -2.86 -16.45 12.84
N LEU A 55 -2.99 -15.84 11.65
CA LEU A 55 -1.85 -15.25 10.94
C LEU A 55 -1.47 -13.88 11.51
N TRP A 56 -0.17 -13.67 11.56
CA TRP A 56 0.48 -12.42 11.84
C TRP A 56 1.11 -11.87 10.56
N ALA A 57 1.08 -10.56 10.39
CA ALA A 57 1.91 -9.85 9.43
C ALA A 57 3.10 -9.23 10.16
N LEU A 58 4.31 -9.61 9.76
CA LEU A 58 5.53 -8.88 10.04
C LEU A 58 5.82 -7.99 8.82
N LYS A 59 5.64 -6.68 9.00
CA LYS A 59 5.92 -5.67 7.99
C LYS A 59 7.29 -5.05 8.26
N VAL A 60 8.07 -4.82 7.21
CA VAL A 60 9.37 -4.13 7.28
C VAL A 60 9.51 -3.18 6.09
N GLY A 61 9.87 -1.92 6.34
CA GLY A 61 10.24 -0.96 5.29
C GLY A 61 11.69 -1.15 4.86
N LEU A 62 12.05 -0.76 3.64
CA LEU A 62 13.45 -0.60 3.24
C LEU A 62 13.71 0.64 2.39
N ASN A 63 14.94 1.14 2.44
CA ASN A 63 15.38 2.26 1.63
C ASN A 63 16.89 2.21 1.28
N PRO A 64 17.27 2.37 0.00
CA PRO A 64 16.43 2.22 -1.19
C PRO A 64 16.09 0.75 -1.44
N GLY A 65 15.30 0.45 -2.48
CA GLY A 65 15.09 -0.93 -2.94
C GLY A 65 13.62 -1.30 -3.16
N ALA A 66 12.70 -0.34 -3.05
CA ALA A 66 11.30 -0.55 -3.44
C ALA A 66 11.16 -0.87 -4.94
N PRO A 67 10.09 -1.55 -5.38
CA PRO A 67 9.91 -1.99 -6.77
C PRO A 67 9.94 -0.84 -7.77
N GLN A 68 9.49 0.34 -7.33
CA GLN A 68 9.39 1.55 -8.14
C GLN A 68 10.50 2.58 -7.85
N GLY A 69 11.54 2.15 -7.13
CA GLY A 69 12.66 2.96 -6.69
C GLY A 69 12.42 3.72 -5.39
N GLY A 70 13.52 3.96 -4.67
CA GLY A 70 13.49 4.64 -3.37
C GLY A 70 12.98 3.75 -2.24
N SER A 71 12.24 4.37 -1.33
CA SER A 71 11.72 3.73 -0.13
C SER A 71 10.37 3.05 -0.37
N GLY A 72 10.14 1.91 0.29
CA GLY A 72 8.90 1.15 0.19
C GLY A 72 8.85 0.02 1.21
N GLU A 73 7.77 -0.74 1.23
CA GLU A 73 7.51 -1.66 2.34
C GLU A 73 7.00 -3.02 1.91
N GLN A 74 7.64 -4.05 2.48
CA GLN A 74 7.27 -5.44 2.30
C GLN A 74 6.62 -6.00 3.57
N TYR A 75 5.89 -7.09 3.40
CA TYR A 75 5.30 -7.85 4.49
C TYR A 75 5.62 -9.34 4.36
N PHE A 76 5.65 -10.02 5.50
CA PHE A 76 5.68 -11.46 5.63
C PHE A 76 4.49 -11.90 6.47
N LEU A 77 3.72 -12.87 5.98
CA LEU A 77 2.63 -13.51 6.70
C LEU A 77 3.14 -14.80 7.34
N GLY A 78 2.75 -15.06 8.58
CA GLY A 78 3.27 -16.19 9.32
C GLY A 78 2.63 -16.37 10.69
N HIS A 79 3.32 -17.09 11.55
CA HIS A 79 2.90 -17.34 12.93
C HIS A 79 3.88 -16.70 13.90
N PHE A 80 3.36 -16.12 14.98
CA PHE A 80 4.15 -15.60 16.09
C PHE A 80 3.71 -16.29 17.38
N ASP A 81 4.64 -16.96 18.05
CA ASP A 81 4.40 -17.72 19.29
C ASP A 81 4.60 -16.89 20.58
N GLY A 82 4.82 -15.58 20.43
CA GLY A 82 5.20 -14.67 21.52
C GLY A 82 6.71 -14.45 21.64
N GLN A 83 7.54 -15.25 20.95
CA GLN A 83 9.00 -15.15 20.98
C GLN A 83 9.62 -15.11 19.58
N ARG A 84 9.16 -15.95 18.65
CA ARG A 84 9.68 -16.10 17.29
C ARG A 84 8.57 -15.96 16.26
N PHE A 85 8.87 -15.22 15.19
CA PHE A 85 8.06 -15.16 13.98
C PHE A 85 8.56 -16.20 12.97
N LEU A 86 7.64 -17.04 12.48
CA LEU A 86 7.89 -18.03 11.44
C LEU A 86 7.09 -17.67 10.20
N ALA A 87 7.78 -17.26 9.13
CA ALA A 87 7.15 -16.93 7.86
C ALA A 87 6.50 -18.17 7.23
N SER A 88 5.29 -17.99 6.70
CA SER A 88 4.56 -19.02 5.97
C SER A 88 5.18 -19.25 4.60
N ALA A 89 5.21 -20.50 4.14
CA ALA A 89 5.60 -20.87 2.78
C ALA A 89 4.42 -20.88 1.79
N ALA A 90 3.21 -20.51 2.22
CA ALA A 90 2.04 -20.46 1.35
C ALA A 90 2.23 -19.41 0.23
N PRO A 91 1.75 -19.66 -1.00
CA PRO A 91 1.78 -18.66 -2.07
C PRO A 91 1.19 -17.32 -1.60
N GLY A 92 1.87 -16.20 -1.90
CA GLY A 92 1.44 -14.85 -1.53
C GLY A 92 1.67 -14.48 -0.05
N SER A 93 2.33 -15.33 0.74
CA SER A 93 2.70 -15.01 2.12
C SER A 93 3.75 -13.90 2.25
N HIS A 94 4.39 -13.49 1.16
CA HIS A 94 5.31 -12.35 1.09
C HIS A 94 4.92 -11.45 -0.08
N GLY A 95 5.06 -10.13 0.10
CA GLY A 95 4.74 -9.14 -0.92
C GLY A 95 4.93 -7.71 -0.43
N TRP A 96 4.49 -6.75 -1.22
CA TRP A 96 4.56 -5.31 -0.90
C TRP A 96 3.24 -4.81 -0.33
N THR A 97 3.28 -3.96 0.70
CA THR A 97 2.07 -3.29 1.20
C THR A 97 1.58 -2.23 0.22
N ASN A 98 2.46 -1.69 -0.62
CA ASN A 98 2.12 -0.74 -1.65
C ASN A 98 3.07 -0.88 -2.84
N TYR A 99 2.51 -0.86 -4.04
CA TYR A 99 3.27 -0.92 -5.29
C TYR A 99 3.54 0.47 -5.90
N GLY A 100 3.00 1.54 -5.32
CA GLY A 100 3.36 2.91 -5.66
C GLY A 100 4.68 3.36 -5.00
N LYS A 101 5.07 4.62 -5.24
CA LYS A 101 6.30 5.18 -4.65
C LYS A 101 6.11 5.80 -3.27
N ASP A 102 4.91 6.24 -2.94
CA ASP A 102 4.66 7.17 -1.83
C ASP A 102 3.88 6.51 -0.70
N ASP A 103 4.45 5.46 -0.09
CA ASP A 103 3.91 4.82 1.11
C ASP A 103 5.03 4.12 1.89
N TYR A 104 5.51 4.77 2.94
CA TYR A 104 6.67 4.32 3.69
C TYR A 104 6.51 4.53 5.19
N CYS A 105 7.27 3.78 6.00
CA CYS A 105 7.12 3.69 7.45
C CYS A 105 5.65 3.62 7.93
N ALA A 106 4.83 2.79 7.28
CA ALA A 106 3.47 2.53 7.70
C ALA A 106 3.45 1.68 8.97
N ILE A 107 2.81 2.17 10.02
CA ILE A 107 2.76 1.52 11.33
C ILE A 107 1.32 1.39 11.77
N SER A 108 1.00 0.25 12.38
CA SER A 108 -0.33 -0.04 12.89
C SER A 108 -0.60 0.63 14.24
N PHE A 109 -1.86 0.95 14.51
CA PHE A 109 -2.30 1.47 15.80
C PHE A 109 -2.37 0.34 16.84
N ASN A 110 -1.77 0.56 18.01
CA ASN A 110 -2.01 -0.26 19.21
C ASN A 110 -3.30 0.16 19.92
N GLY A 111 -3.86 -0.75 20.72
CA GLY A 111 -4.98 -0.44 21.63
C GLY A 111 -6.32 -0.18 20.94
N LEU A 112 -6.52 -0.70 19.73
CA LEU A 112 -7.83 -0.71 19.09
C LEU A 112 -8.81 -1.59 19.90
N PRO A 113 -10.13 -1.27 19.89
CA PRO A 113 -11.14 -2.11 20.52
C PRO A 113 -11.08 -3.57 20.04
N GLU A 114 -11.46 -4.51 20.92
CA GLU A 114 -11.50 -5.93 20.58
C GLU A 114 -12.43 -6.18 19.38
N GLY A 115 -11.98 -7.00 18.44
CA GLY A 115 -12.73 -7.33 17.21
C GLY A 115 -12.55 -6.33 16.07
N GLU A 116 -11.97 -5.14 16.30
CA GLU A 116 -11.64 -4.20 15.22
C GLU A 116 -10.49 -4.72 14.36
N LYS A 117 -10.58 -4.46 13.05
CA LYS A 117 -9.47 -4.73 12.12
C LYS A 117 -8.29 -3.80 12.46
N PRO A 118 -7.03 -4.28 12.39
CA PRO A 118 -5.87 -3.42 12.54
C PRO A 118 -5.93 -2.24 11.57
N VAL A 119 -5.50 -1.07 12.03
CA VAL A 119 -5.45 0.15 11.21
C VAL A 119 -4.00 0.54 10.99
N LEU A 120 -3.59 0.69 9.74
CA LEU A 120 -2.26 1.06 9.29
C LEU A 120 -2.27 2.50 8.73
N ILE A 121 -1.28 3.31 9.07
CA ILE A 121 -1.08 4.63 8.46
C ILE A 121 0.39 4.79 8.07
N GLY A 122 0.65 5.27 6.86
CA GLY A 122 2.01 5.45 6.32
C GLY A 122 2.35 6.89 6.02
N TRP A 123 3.65 7.18 5.91
CA TRP A 123 4.16 8.42 5.37
C TRP A 123 4.01 8.39 3.84
N MET A 124 3.14 9.27 3.32
CA MET A 124 2.83 9.33 1.89
C MET A 124 3.88 10.17 1.15
N SER A 125 5.10 9.62 1.08
CA SER A 125 6.26 10.21 0.42
C SER A 125 7.31 9.15 0.14
N ASN A 126 8.42 9.57 -0.48
CA ASN A 126 9.54 8.71 -0.79
C ASN A 126 10.87 9.42 -0.53
N TRP A 127 11.82 8.73 0.11
CA TRP A 127 13.14 9.29 0.42
C TRP A 127 13.90 9.83 -0.80
N GLN A 128 13.64 9.35 -2.02
CA GLN A 128 14.26 9.85 -3.26
C GLN A 128 14.03 11.35 -3.51
N TYR A 129 12.88 11.89 -3.10
CA TYR A 129 12.50 13.28 -3.41
C TYR A 129 11.76 13.98 -2.28
N ALA A 130 11.58 13.34 -1.13
CA ALA A 130 10.84 13.87 0.02
C ALA A 130 11.28 15.29 0.39
N ALA A 131 12.58 15.57 0.42
CA ALA A 131 13.14 16.88 0.76
C ALA A 131 12.83 18.00 -0.25
N GLN A 132 12.45 17.64 -1.48
CA GLN A 132 12.30 18.54 -2.62
C GLN A 132 10.83 18.81 -2.98
N LEU A 133 9.88 18.21 -2.25
CA LEU A 133 8.45 18.42 -2.48
C LEU A 133 8.09 19.93 -2.36
N PRO A 134 7.33 20.48 -3.32
CA PRO A 134 7.11 21.92 -3.48
C PRO A 134 5.94 22.42 -2.63
N THR A 135 5.84 21.95 -1.39
CA THR A 135 4.79 22.33 -0.43
C THR A 135 5.27 23.41 0.53
N SER A 136 4.36 24.27 0.96
CA SER A 136 4.59 25.32 1.96
C SER A 136 3.26 25.66 2.66
N PRO A 137 3.23 25.92 3.99
CA PRO A 137 4.37 25.99 4.92
C PRO A 137 4.84 24.63 5.49
N TRP A 138 4.23 23.50 5.12
CA TRP A 138 4.62 22.16 5.59
C TRP A 138 5.25 21.33 4.47
N ARG A 139 5.83 20.17 4.83
CA ARG A 139 6.33 19.18 3.87
C ARG A 139 6.10 17.76 4.37
N GLY A 140 5.60 16.92 3.47
CA GLY A 140 5.17 15.56 3.79
C GLY A 140 3.73 15.52 4.31
N GLN A 141 3.11 14.36 4.17
CA GLN A 141 1.76 14.06 4.65
C GLN A 141 1.66 12.57 4.96
N MET A 142 0.62 12.17 5.68
CA MET A 142 0.31 10.76 5.88
C MET A 142 -0.63 10.25 4.79
N SER A 143 -0.59 8.95 4.54
CA SER A 143 -1.60 8.26 3.76
C SER A 143 -2.95 8.34 4.48
N LEU A 144 -4.02 7.97 3.78
CA LEU A 144 -5.23 7.57 4.49
C LEU A 144 -4.93 6.38 5.41
N PRO A 145 -5.49 6.34 6.63
CA PRO A 145 -5.44 5.12 7.43
C PRO A 145 -6.17 4.00 6.70
N ARG A 146 -5.72 2.76 6.87
CA ARG A 146 -6.22 1.59 6.14
C ARG A 146 -6.48 0.45 7.11
N ARG A 147 -7.69 -0.11 7.10
CA ARG A 147 -8.00 -1.35 7.80
C ARG A 147 -7.36 -2.52 7.06
N LEU A 148 -6.68 -3.38 7.81
CA LEU A 148 -6.01 -4.57 7.28
C LEU A 148 -6.88 -5.80 7.47
N SER A 149 -6.94 -6.64 6.44
CA SER A 149 -7.49 -7.99 6.51
C SER A 149 -6.76 -8.91 5.55
N LEU A 150 -6.92 -10.21 5.73
CA LEU A 150 -6.36 -11.24 4.86
C LEU A 150 -7.37 -11.58 3.76
N VAL A 151 -6.89 -11.65 2.53
CA VAL A 151 -7.58 -12.33 1.43
C VAL A 151 -6.84 -13.63 1.12
N ARG A 152 -7.63 -14.67 0.84
CA ARG A 152 -7.16 -15.95 0.31
C ARG A 152 -8.02 -16.34 -0.87
N ASP A 153 -7.41 -16.46 -2.03
CA ASP A 153 -8.04 -16.97 -3.24
C ASP A 153 -7.07 -17.87 -4.03
N GLU A 154 -7.40 -18.16 -5.29
CA GLU A 154 -6.57 -18.99 -6.18
C GLU A 154 -5.17 -18.39 -6.44
N ALA A 155 -5.01 -17.06 -6.30
CA ALA A 155 -3.71 -16.40 -6.42
C ALA A 155 -2.87 -16.52 -5.13
N GLY A 156 -3.44 -17.06 -4.05
CA GLY A 156 -2.78 -17.27 -2.77
C GLY A 156 -3.24 -16.30 -1.69
N LEU A 157 -2.35 -16.03 -0.74
CA LEU A 157 -2.56 -15.07 0.33
C LEU A 157 -2.24 -13.64 -0.11
N ALA A 158 -2.94 -12.67 0.45
CA ALA A 158 -2.56 -11.26 0.34
C ALA A 158 -3.10 -10.45 1.51
N ILE A 159 -2.46 -9.32 1.82
CA ILE A 159 -3.04 -8.30 2.70
C ILE A 159 -3.98 -7.43 1.86
N LYS A 160 -5.26 -7.40 2.24
CA LYS A 160 -6.24 -6.44 1.75
C LYS A 160 -6.26 -5.21 2.65
N GLN A 161 -6.31 -4.05 2.00
CA GLN A 161 -6.32 -2.75 2.64
C GLN A 161 -7.60 -2.01 2.25
N GLU A 162 -8.36 -1.61 3.25
CA GLU A 162 -9.60 -0.86 3.07
C GLU A 162 -9.43 0.55 3.67
N PRO A 163 -9.55 1.63 2.88
CA PRO A 163 -9.32 2.98 3.38
C PRO A 163 -10.34 3.33 4.48
N VAL A 164 -9.85 3.87 5.59
CA VAL A 164 -10.68 4.42 6.66
C VAL A 164 -11.07 5.83 6.27
N THR A 165 -12.30 5.94 5.82
CA THR A 165 -12.91 7.19 5.41
C THR A 165 -14.09 7.49 6.32
N ALA A 166 -14.07 8.65 6.98
CA ALA A 166 -15.14 9.11 7.84
C ALA A 166 -16.48 9.23 7.07
N PRO A 167 -17.64 9.30 7.76
CA PRO A 167 -18.95 9.54 7.15
C PRO A 167 -19.11 10.99 6.62
N LEU A 168 -18.01 11.63 6.20
CA LEU A 168 -18.02 12.93 5.54
C LEU A 168 -18.66 12.88 4.14
N ARG A 169 -18.89 11.67 3.61
CA ARG A 169 -19.55 11.48 2.32
C ARG A 169 -21.05 11.60 2.49
N THR A 170 -21.60 12.74 2.07
CA THR A 170 -23.04 13.01 2.15
C THR A 170 -23.75 12.82 0.81
N GLU A 171 -23.04 12.92 -0.31
CA GLU A 171 -23.62 12.89 -1.66
C GLU A 171 -22.81 11.99 -2.60
N HIS A 172 -23.51 11.29 -3.50
CA HIS A 172 -22.88 10.51 -4.57
C HIS A 172 -23.74 10.58 -5.83
N THR A 173 -23.08 10.53 -6.99
CA THR A 173 -23.73 10.40 -8.29
C THR A 173 -23.34 9.07 -8.91
N ILE A 174 -24.32 8.29 -9.34
CA ILE A 174 -24.09 7.03 -10.04
C ILE A 174 -24.15 7.30 -11.54
N ILE A 175 -23.04 7.01 -12.23
CA ILE A 175 -22.98 7.08 -13.69
C ILE A 175 -22.88 5.65 -14.21
N ARG A 176 -23.75 5.28 -15.15
CA ARG A 176 -23.71 3.98 -15.83
C ARG A 176 -23.48 4.21 -17.31
N GLN A 177 -22.46 3.57 -17.84
CA GLN A 177 -22.13 3.61 -19.26
C GLN A 177 -21.97 2.18 -19.78
N THR A 178 -22.71 1.86 -20.83
CA THR A 178 -22.77 0.51 -21.42
C THR A 178 -22.03 0.41 -22.76
N GLN A 179 -21.60 1.55 -23.32
CA GLN A 179 -20.85 1.61 -24.59
C GLN A 179 -19.44 2.15 -24.35
N SER A 180 -18.47 1.64 -25.10
CA SER A 180 -17.09 2.14 -25.06
C SER A 180 -17.03 3.61 -25.48
N GLY A 181 -16.41 4.46 -24.65
CA GLY A 181 -16.23 5.88 -24.95
C GLY A 181 -15.68 6.64 -23.74
N GLU A 182 -15.19 7.85 -23.98
CA GLU A 182 -14.69 8.72 -22.91
C GLU A 182 -15.85 9.34 -22.13
N LEU A 183 -15.82 9.20 -20.80
CA LEU A 183 -16.66 9.98 -19.90
C LEU A 183 -15.83 11.13 -19.34
N LYS A 184 -16.27 12.36 -19.62
CA LYS A 184 -15.65 13.58 -19.07
C LYS A 184 -16.50 14.10 -17.92
N SER A 185 -15.85 14.42 -16.81
CA SER A 185 -16.46 15.03 -15.65
C SER A 185 -15.50 16.05 -15.07
N THR A 186 -16.04 17.15 -14.54
CA THR A 186 -15.27 18.17 -13.85
C THR A 186 -15.58 18.07 -12.37
N GLN A 187 -14.61 17.62 -11.58
CA GLN A 187 -14.70 17.52 -10.13
C GLN A 187 -13.53 18.27 -9.49
N ALA A 188 -13.81 18.99 -8.40
CA ALA A 188 -12.77 19.58 -7.56
C ALA A 188 -12.39 18.61 -6.44
N ALA A 189 -11.09 18.50 -6.13
CA ALA A 189 -10.65 17.73 -4.98
C ALA A 189 -11.11 18.38 -3.64
N PRO A 190 -11.42 17.57 -2.62
CA PRO A 190 -11.33 16.12 -2.60
C PRO A 190 -12.54 15.43 -3.27
N PHE A 191 -12.30 14.32 -3.94
CA PHE A 191 -13.37 13.46 -4.47
C PHE A 191 -12.98 11.99 -4.46
N GLU A 192 -13.99 11.15 -4.66
CA GLU A 192 -13.84 9.70 -4.69
C GLU A 192 -14.54 9.11 -5.89
N LEU A 193 -13.92 8.07 -6.46
CA LEU A 193 -14.47 7.28 -7.55
C LEU A 193 -14.48 5.81 -7.12
N ASP A 194 -15.67 5.21 -7.10
CA ASP A 194 -15.83 3.76 -7.07
C ASP A 194 -16.20 3.29 -8.49
N LEU A 195 -15.26 2.62 -9.15
CA LEU A 195 -15.34 2.23 -10.55
C LEU A 195 -15.39 0.72 -10.67
N GLN A 196 -16.31 0.23 -11.52
CA GLN A 196 -16.45 -1.17 -11.87
C GLN A 196 -16.33 -1.30 -13.38
N PHE A 197 -15.21 -1.84 -13.86
CA PHE A 197 -15.01 -2.11 -15.28
C PHE A 197 -15.51 -3.52 -15.59
N GLY A 198 -16.80 -3.67 -15.92
CA GLY A 198 -17.50 -4.96 -16.09
C GLY A 198 -16.69 -6.08 -16.79
N GLN A 199 -16.80 -6.22 -18.10
CA GLN A 199 -15.98 -7.16 -18.89
C GLN A 199 -15.36 -6.42 -20.09
N PRO A 200 -14.32 -5.60 -19.87
CA PRO A 200 -13.72 -4.81 -20.93
C PRO A 200 -13.09 -5.71 -21.99
N SER A 201 -13.45 -5.48 -23.26
CA SER A 201 -12.83 -6.16 -24.41
C SER A 201 -11.46 -5.57 -24.76
N GLN A 202 -11.19 -4.35 -24.31
CA GLN A 202 -9.93 -3.64 -24.49
C GLN A 202 -8.81 -4.25 -23.65
N GLN A 203 -7.59 -4.24 -24.18
CA GLN A 203 -6.39 -4.67 -23.45
C GLN A 203 -5.93 -3.60 -22.44
N ASN A 204 -6.13 -2.33 -22.77
CA ASN A 204 -5.85 -1.19 -21.92
C ASN A 204 -7.13 -0.40 -21.65
N PHE A 205 -7.43 -0.16 -20.39
CA PHE A 205 -8.59 0.63 -19.96
C PHE A 205 -8.34 1.22 -18.57
N GLY A 206 -9.02 2.31 -18.25
CA GLY A 206 -8.83 3.01 -16.99
C GLY A 206 -9.43 4.41 -17.03
N ILE A 207 -8.85 5.30 -16.24
CA ILE A 207 -9.24 6.70 -16.14
C ILE A 207 -8.03 7.62 -16.33
N ARG A 208 -8.31 8.86 -16.68
CA ARG A 208 -7.37 9.98 -16.55
C ARG A 208 -7.90 10.95 -15.52
N LEU A 209 -7.00 11.43 -14.66
CA LEU A 209 -7.25 12.49 -13.69
C LEU A 209 -6.48 13.75 -14.10
N TYR A 210 -6.93 14.91 -13.62
CA TYR A 210 -6.27 16.21 -13.80
C TYR A 210 -5.77 16.44 -15.23
N THR A 211 -6.68 16.31 -16.20
CA THR A 211 -6.34 16.32 -17.62
C THR A 211 -6.51 17.72 -18.22
N ASP A 212 -5.47 18.19 -18.92
CA ASP A 212 -5.51 19.30 -19.87
C ASP A 212 -4.77 18.89 -21.16
N ASP A 213 -4.45 19.85 -22.05
CA ASP A 213 -3.77 19.59 -23.32
C ASP A 213 -2.35 19.00 -23.15
N GLN A 214 -1.73 19.18 -21.99
CA GLN A 214 -0.33 18.81 -21.72
C GLN A 214 -0.18 17.82 -20.55
N HIS A 215 -1.13 17.82 -19.62
CA HIS A 215 -1.02 17.11 -18.36
C HIS A 215 -2.10 16.06 -18.19
N CYS A 216 -1.73 14.95 -17.56
CA CYS A 216 -2.65 13.95 -17.05
C CYS A 216 -1.95 13.04 -16.03
N THR A 217 -2.74 12.44 -15.16
CA THR A 217 -2.36 11.21 -14.43
C THR A 217 -3.25 10.08 -14.94
N GLU A 218 -2.66 9.05 -15.53
CA GLU A 218 -3.41 7.88 -16.00
C GLU A 218 -3.41 6.79 -14.93
N ILE A 219 -4.56 6.17 -14.69
CA ILE A 219 -4.69 5.03 -13.77
C ILE A 219 -5.47 3.96 -14.51
N GLY A 220 -4.93 2.75 -14.61
CA GLY A 220 -5.60 1.73 -15.41
C GLY A 220 -5.02 0.34 -15.31
N PHE A 221 -5.50 -0.50 -16.22
CA PHE A 221 -5.16 -1.91 -16.34
C PHE A 221 -4.56 -2.13 -17.72
N ASP A 222 -3.42 -2.83 -17.77
CA ASP A 222 -2.77 -3.35 -18.98
C ASP A 222 -2.80 -4.88 -18.92
N ARG A 223 -3.82 -5.46 -19.54
CA ARG A 223 -4.05 -6.91 -19.55
C ARG A 223 -3.00 -7.67 -20.34
N SER A 224 -2.35 -7.02 -21.30
CA SER A 224 -1.30 -7.64 -22.11
C SER A 224 -0.03 -7.91 -21.29
N LYS A 225 0.20 -7.09 -20.26
CA LYS A 225 1.30 -7.23 -19.30
C LYS A 225 0.89 -7.86 -17.98
N GLY A 226 -0.41 -7.97 -17.70
CA GLY A 226 -0.92 -8.42 -16.42
C GLY A 226 -0.68 -7.39 -15.31
N GLU A 227 -0.82 -6.10 -15.60
CA GLU A 227 -0.47 -5.01 -14.68
C GLU A 227 -1.62 -4.02 -14.43
N PHE A 228 -1.84 -3.66 -13.16
CA PHE A 228 -2.44 -2.38 -12.80
C PHE A 228 -1.34 -1.33 -12.83
N TYR A 229 -1.65 -0.10 -13.27
CA TYR A 229 -0.67 0.97 -13.34
C TYR A 229 -1.22 2.33 -12.92
N MET A 230 -0.31 3.18 -12.48
CA MET A 230 -0.50 4.63 -12.34
C MET A 230 0.66 5.33 -13.05
N ASP A 231 0.34 6.12 -14.07
CA ASP A 231 1.30 6.90 -14.85
C ASP A 231 1.17 8.38 -14.50
N ARG A 232 2.19 8.90 -13.82
CA ARG A 232 2.31 10.32 -13.48
C ARG A 232 3.42 11.02 -14.26
N THR A 233 3.88 10.47 -15.38
CA THR A 233 4.94 11.07 -16.22
C THR A 233 4.56 12.45 -16.74
N LYS A 234 3.26 12.74 -16.83
CA LYS A 234 2.69 14.01 -17.28
C LYS A 234 1.79 14.66 -16.22
N SER A 235 1.93 14.33 -14.95
CA SER A 235 1.00 14.81 -13.91
C SER A 235 1.15 16.29 -13.52
N GLY A 236 2.02 17.04 -14.21
CA GLY A 236 2.35 18.42 -13.90
C GLY A 236 3.83 18.59 -13.58
N ARG A 237 4.12 19.23 -12.44
CA ARG A 237 5.50 19.61 -12.07
C ARG A 237 6.36 18.37 -11.77
N ALA A 238 7.44 18.19 -12.53
CA ALA A 238 8.50 17.26 -12.17
C ALA A 238 9.28 17.79 -10.95
N ILE A 239 9.41 16.98 -9.90
CA ILE A 239 10.12 17.36 -8.67
C ILE A 239 11.61 17.02 -8.79
N THR A 240 11.89 15.79 -9.20
CA THR A 240 13.22 15.25 -9.51
C THR A 240 13.12 14.41 -10.79
N ALA A 241 14.25 13.92 -11.32
CA ALA A 241 14.25 13.06 -12.50
C ALA A 241 13.44 11.76 -12.31
N ASP A 242 13.43 11.20 -11.10
CA ASP A 242 12.72 9.95 -10.76
C ASP A 242 11.24 10.15 -10.38
N PHE A 243 10.76 11.41 -10.36
CA PHE A 243 9.39 11.73 -9.96
C PHE A 243 8.38 11.40 -11.07
N PRO A 244 8.53 11.89 -12.33
CA PRO A 244 7.65 11.50 -13.43
C PRO A 244 7.89 10.03 -13.79
N THR A 245 6.95 9.15 -13.46
CA THR A 245 7.11 7.70 -13.64
C THR A 245 5.77 6.99 -13.79
N ARG A 246 5.82 5.78 -14.33
CA ARG A 246 4.71 4.83 -14.35
C ARG A 246 5.01 3.72 -13.35
N THR A 247 4.21 3.62 -12.30
CA THR A 247 4.28 2.53 -11.32
C THR A 247 3.32 1.42 -11.71
N THR A 248 3.65 0.18 -11.36
CA THR A 248 2.86 -1.01 -11.70
C THR A 248 2.67 -1.94 -10.51
N ALA A 249 1.56 -2.67 -10.51
CA ALA A 249 1.24 -3.75 -9.58
C ALA A 249 0.74 -4.97 -10.37
N PRO A 250 1.03 -6.22 -9.95
CA PRO A 250 0.56 -7.41 -10.66
C PRO A 250 -0.96 -7.56 -10.58
N LEU A 251 -1.58 -7.97 -11.68
CA LEU A 251 -2.98 -8.38 -11.72
C LEU A 251 -3.12 -9.86 -11.39
N SER A 252 -4.23 -10.19 -10.74
CA SER A 252 -4.70 -11.58 -10.61
C SER A 252 -5.80 -11.79 -11.64
N GLU A 253 -5.63 -12.75 -12.55
CA GLU A 253 -6.51 -12.95 -13.72
C GLU A 253 -8.00 -13.12 -13.37
N ASN A 254 -8.29 -13.69 -12.20
CA ASN A 254 -9.65 -14.03 -11.76
C ASN A 254 -10.28 -12.97 -10.83
N ARG A 255 -9.60 -11.85 -10.57
CA ARG A 255 -10.16 -10.75 -9.75
C ARG A 255 -10.89 -9.74 -10.63
N PRO A 256 -11.99 -9.14 -10.14
CA PRO A 256 -12.67 -8.08 -10.86
C PRO A 256 -11.76 -6.85 -10.99
N PHE A 257 -11.96 -6.08 -12.05
CA PHE A 257 -11.30 -4.79 -12.27
C PHE A 257 -12.02 -3.68 -11.50
N ASP A 258 -12.21 -3.87 -10.21
CA ASP A 258 -12.80 -2.85 -9.35
C ASP A 258 -11.70 -1.87 -8.92
N LEU A 259 -11.98 -0.57 -9.05
CA LEU A 259 -11.02 0.48 -8.72
C LEU A 259 -11.69 1.51 -7.82
N LYS A 260 -11.16 1.64 -6.60
CA LYS A 260 -11.49 2.73 -5.68
C LYS A 260 -10.38 3.76 -5.72
N VAL A 261 -10.70 4.98 -6.14
CA VAL A 261 -9.75 6.10 -6.23
C VAL A 261 -10.19 7.20 -5.28
N ILE A 262 -9.31 7.59 -4.37
CA ILE A 262 -9.52 8.74 -3.49
C ILE A 262 -8.50 9.80 -3.89
N VAL A 263 -8.99 10.97 -4.27
CA VAL A 263 -8.19 12.04 -4.83
C VAL A 263 -8.24 13.25 -3.90
N ASP A 264 -7.06 13.77 -3.58
CA ASP A 264 -6.85 15.03 -2.86
C ASP A 264 -5.86 15.92 -3.63
N ARG A 265 -5.50 17.08 -3.09
CA ARG A 265 -4.96 18.24 -3.83
C ARG A 265 -3.61 18.10 -4.55
N SER A 266 -2.73 17.18 -4.19
CA SER A 266 -1.29 17.25 -4.55
C SER A 266 -0.79 16.14 -5.47
#